data_AF-A0A6V8E6H0-F1
#
_entry.id   AF-A0A6V8E6H0-F1
#
_cell.length_a   1.000
_cell.length_b   1.000
_cell.length_c   1.000
_cell.angle_alpha   90.00
_cell.angle_beta   90.00
_cell.angle_gamma   90.00
#
_symmetry.space_group_name_H-M   'P 1'
#
loop_
_entity.id
_entity.type
_entity.pdbx_description
1 polymer ?
#
loop_
_entity_poly.entity_id
_entity_poly.type
_entity_poly.pdbx_seq_one_letter_code
_entity_poly.pdbx_strand_id
1 'polypeptide(L)' 'MRDIMVEMVHRLQDTICAAVEAVDGVGYREDEWTREEGGGGRSRVFSEGEVFEKAGVNVSVVQGTLSPEAAEK' A
#
# COMPACT_ATOMS: atom_id res chain seq x y z
N MET A 1 -0.48 11.37 -16.47
CA MET A 1 0.50 10.31 -16.08
C MET A 1 0.37 9.95 -14.61
N ARG A 2 0.45 10.92 -13.68
CA ARG A 2 0.23 10.69 -12.24
C ARG A 2 -1.05 9.92 -11.96
N ASP A 3 -2.20 10.44 -12.38
CA ASP A 3 -3.50 9.87 -12.02
C ASP A 3 -3.70 8.47 -12.58
N ILE A 4 -3.20 8.22 -13.79
CA ILE A 4 -3.20 6.88 -14.41
C ILE A 4 -2.40 5.90 -13.54
N MET A 5 -1.24 6.32 -13.04
CA MET A 5 -0.41 5.48 -12.17
C MET A 5 -1.08 5.23 -10.82
N VAL A 6 -1.69 6.27 -10.22
CA VAL A 6 -2.43 6.17 -8.95
C VAL A 6 -3.56 5.15 -9.06
N GLU A 7 -4.40 5.29 -10.09
CA GLU A 7 -5.48 4.33 -10.37
C GLU A 7 -4.96 2.91 -10.60
N MET A 8 -3.86 2.77 -11.35
CA MET A 8 -3.25 1.49 -11.64
C MET A 8 -2.75 0.79 -10.36
N VAL A 9 -2.04 1.49 -9.48
CA VAL A 9 -1.48 0.87 -8.27
C VAL A 9 -2.55 0.56 -7.23
N HIS A 10 -3.61 1.38 -7.13
CA HIS A 10 -4.75 1.05 -6.27
C HIS A 10 -5.45 -0.22 -6.77
N ARG A 11 -5.75 -0.31 -8.07
CA ARG A 11 -6.35 -1.53 -8.65
C ARG A 11 -5.44 -2.75 -8.46
N LEU A 12 -4.12 -2.57 -8.59
CA LEU A 12 -3.17 -3.66 -8.39
C LEU A 12 -3.15 -4.12 -6.93
N GLN A 13 -3.19 -3.20 -5.96
CA GLN A 13 -3.30 -3.56 -4.55
C GLN A 13 -4.59 -4.33 -4.25
N ASP A 14 -5.72 -3.92 -4.82
CA ASP A 14 -6.99 -4.66 -4.67
C ASP A 14 -6.88 -6.08 -5.25
N THR A 15 -6.26 -6.20 -6.44
CA THR A 15 -6.05 -7.48 -7.12
C THR A 15 -5.14 -8.42 -6.33
N ILE A 16 -4.01 -7.89 -5.81
CA ILE A 16 -3.07 -8.68 -5.02
C ILE A 16 -3.70 -9.10 -3.70
N CYS A 17 -4.40 -8.19 -3.00
CA CYS A 17 -5.07 -8.52 -1.75
C CYS A 17 -6.11 -9.63 -1.94
N ALA A 18 -6.96 -9.55 -2.97
CA ALA A 18 -7.92 -10.60 -3.27
C ALA A 18 -7.24 -11.96 -3.56
N ALA A 19 -6.10 -11.95 -4.24
CA ALA A 19 -5.33 -13.17 -4.49
C ALA A 19 -4.71 -13.74 -3.22
N VAL A 20 -4.22 -12.90 -2.31
CA VAL A 20 -3.71 -13.34 -0.99
C VAL A 20 -4.84 -13.93 -0.15
N GLU A 21 -5.99 -13.26 -0.06
CA GLU A 21 -7.18 -13.76 0.66
C GLU A 21 -7.64 -15.13 0.15
N ALA A 22 -7.65 -15.32 -1.18
CA ALA A 22 -8.07 -16.58 -1.80
C ALA A 22 -7.12 -17.75 -1.49
N VAL A 23 -5.84 -17.46 -1.25
CA VAL A 23 -4.82 -18.48 -0.93
C VAL A 23 -4.76 -18.75 0.58
N ASP A 24 -4.88 -17.71 1.40
CA ASP A 24 -4.58 -17.75 2.83
C ASP A 24 -5.84 -17.89 3.71
N GLY A 25 -7.02 -17.61 3.17
CA GLY A 25 -8.31 -17.71 3.87
C GLY A 25 -8.56 -16.62 4.92
N VAL A 26 -7.63 -15.68 5.10
CA VAL A 26 -7.73 -14.55 6.04
C VAL A 26 -7.80 -13.22 5.28
N GLY A 27 -8.58 -12.29 5.82
CA GLY A 27 -8.69 -10.93 5.28
C GLY A 27 -7.56 -10.00 5.74
N TYR A 28 -7.43 -8.84 5.09
CA TYR A 28 -6.49 -7.81 5.53
C TYR A 28 -7.12 -6.83 6.54
N ARG A 29 -6.28 -6.27 7.41
CA ARG A 29 -6.54 -5.00 8.11
C ARG A 29 -6.01 -3.85 7.26
N GLU A 30 -6.84 -2.84 7.01
CA GLU A 30 -6.43 -1.62 6.29
C GLU A 30 -6.16 -0.47 7.25
N ASP A 31 -5.05 0.23 7.01
CA ASP A 31 -4.75 1.53 7.60
C ASP A 31 -4.61 2.56 6.47
N GLU A 32 -5.58 3.45 6.37
CA GLU A 32 -5.47 4.65 5.56
C GLU A 32 -4.84 5.78 6.37
N TRP A 33 -3.89 6.49 5.77
CA TRP A 33 -3.15 7.55 6.45
C TRP A 33 -2.78 8.68 5.49
N THR A 34 -2.59 9.86 6.06
CA THR A 34 -2.26 11.10 5.35
C THR A 34 -1.02 11.75 5.97
N ARG A 35 -0.27 12.52 5.18
CA ARG A 35 0.85 13.34 5.67
C ARG A 35 0.46 14.81 5.66
N GLU A 36 0.86 15.53 6.70
CA GLU A 36 0.69 16.99 6.76
C GLU A 36 1.40 17.69 5.59
N GLU A 37 2.58 17.20 5.19
CA GLU A 37 3.36 17.72 4.06
C GLU A 37 2.75 17.38 2.68
N GLY A 38 1.74 16.52 2.62
CA GLY A 38 1.01 16.17 1.40
C GLY A 38 1.05 14.69 1.01
N GLY A 39 -0.10 14.23 0.51
CA GLY A 39 -0.30 12.85 0.09
C GLY A 39 -0.61 11.91 1.25
N GLY A 40 -0.34 10.62 1.06
CA GLY A 40 -0.70 9.59 2.02
C GLY A 40 -0.59 8.19 1.41
N GLY A 41 -1.34 7.25 1.96
CA GLY A 41 -1.36 5.90 1.47
C GLY A 41 -2.37 5.02 2.19
N ARG A 42 -2.45 3.78 1.73
CA ARG A 42 -3.20 2.71 2.38
C ARG A 42 -2.31 1.49 2.53
N SER A 43 -2.15 1.06 3.77
CA SER A 43 -1.38 -0.13 4.14
C SER A 43 -2.35 -1.25 4.45
N ARG A 44 -2.19 -2.41 3.81
CA ARG A 44 -3.03 -3.59 4.06
C ARG A 44 -2.17 -4.72 4.58
N VAL A 45 -2.52 -5.25 5.75
CA VAL A 45 -1.76 -6.28 6.44
C VAL A 45 -2.64 -7.48 6.71
N PHE A 46 -2.18 -8.64 6.25
CA PHE A 46 -2.68 -9.97 6.62
C PHE A 46 -1.85 -10.50 7.77
N SER A 47 -2.46 -11.21 8.71
CA SER A 47 -1.76 -11.82 9.85
C SER A 47 -2.47 -13.09 10.27
N GLU A 48 -1.71 -14.03 10.83
CA GLU A 48 -2.24 -15.29 11.37
C GLU A 48 -2.95 -16.13 10.30
N GLY A 49 -2.44 -16.10 9.07
CA GLY A 49 -2.90 -16.94 7.96
C GLY A 49 -2.34 -18.36 8.02
N GLU A 50 -3.00 -19.28 7.32
CA GLU A 50 -2.59 -20.68 7.20
C GLU A 50 -1.34 -20.85 6.31
N VAL A 51 -1.18 -19.97 5.32
CA VAL A 51 -0.09 -19.96 4.34
C VAL A 51 0.94 -18.89 4.68
N PHE A 52 0.49 -17.66 4.99
CA PHE A 52 1.37 -16.56 5.35
C PHE A 52 1.24 -16.25 6.84
N GLU A 53 2.34 -16.37 7.58
CA GLU A 53 2.41 -15.84 8.96
C GLU A 53 2.03 -14.35 8.98
N LYS A 54 2.53 -13.60 7.98
CA LYS A 54 2.22 -12.20 7.76
C LYS A 54 2.45 -11.81 6.30
N ALA A 55 1.55 -11.01 5.73
CA ALA A 55 1.73 -10.42 4.41
C ALA A 55 1.29 -8.94 4.41
N GLY A 56 1.87 -8.13 3.52
CA GLY A 56 1.58 -6.72 3.43
C GLY A 56 1.55 -6.23 1.98
N VAL A 57 0.53 -5.44 1.63
CA VAL A 57 0.42 -4.77 0.33
C VAL A 57 0.14 -3.30 0.60
N ASN A 58 1.12 -2.45 0.30
CA ASN A 58 1.07 -1.02 0.65
C ASN A 58 1.14 -0.17 -0.61
N VAL A 59 0.31 0.88 -0.66
CA VAL A 59 0.37 1.91 -1.69
C VAL A 59 0.55 3.25 -1.01
N SER A 60 1.48 4.05 -1.54
CA SER A 60 1.72 5.41 -1.09
C SER A 60 1.78 6.34 -2.29
N VAL A 61 1.01 7.42 -2.21
CA VAL A 61 0.99 8.52 -3.18
C VAL A 61 1.34 9.78 -2.41
N VAL A 62 2.64 10.09 -2.38
CA VAL A 62 3.18 11.23 -1.64
C VAL A 62 3.52 12.37 -2.59
N GLN A 63 3.37 13.59 -2.10
CA GLN A 63 3.78 14.79 -2.81
C GLN A 63 4.29 15.82 -1.82
N GLY A 64 5.25 16.62 -2.26
CA GLY A 64 5.90 17.61 -1.42
C GLY A 64 7.18 18.08 -2.09
N THR A 65 7.96 18.84 -1.33
CA THR A 65 9.28 19.29 -1.76
C THR A 65 10.31 18.24 -1.38
N LEU A 66 11.21 17.90 -2.30
CA LEU A 66 12.31 16.99 -2.01
C LEU A 66 13.28 17.68 -1.04
N SER A 67 13.46 17.13 0.16
CA SER A 67 14.45 17.65 1.10
C SER A 67 15.87 17.35 0.59
N PRO A 68 16.88 18.17 0.96
CA PRO A 68 18.26 17.89 0.58
C PRO A 68 18.74 16.50 1.02
N GLU A 69 18.37 16.08 2.23
CA GLU A 69 18.67 14.75 2.78
C GLU A 69 18.01 13.62 1.97
N ALA A 70 16.77 13.80 1.53
CA ALA A 70 16.09 12.82 0.68
C ALA A 70 16.60 12.80 -0.77
N ALA A 71 17.33 13.85 -1.19
CA ALA A 71 17.95 13.94 -2.50
C ALA A 71 19.38 13.36 -2.52
N GLU A 72 20.03 13.26 -1.37
CA GLU A 72 21.34 12.62 -1.24
C GLU A 72 21.21 11.09 -1.22
N LYS A 73 22.13 10.41 -1.90
CA LYS A 73 22.21 8.95 -2.05
C LYS A 73 23.24 8.34 -1.13
#